data_AF-A0A932A9A7-F1
#
_entry.id   AF-A0A932A9A7-F1
#
_cell.length_a   1.000
_cell.length_b   1.000
_cell.length_c   1.000
_cell.angle_alpha   90.00
_cell.angle_beta   90.00
_cell.angle_gamma   90.00
#
_symmetry.space_group_name_H-M   'P 1'
#
loop_
_entity.id
_entity.type
_entity.pdbx_description
1 polymer ?
#
loop_
_entity_poly.entity_id
_entity_poly.type
_entity_poly.pdbx_seq_one_letter_code
_entity_poly.pdbx_strand_id
1 'polypeptide(L)'
;MTIRRILNLFVLLLCIPAFAAAESCLTTGDMDPATKSAIESAARQMYGYTVAGDVASMRASAIPSLAGNFGGIERTVIGNKDAFAGTQPNIYSTYILDATGGPATIDTAMFVCGVYNSAERIQFSIPNLPAAKYAIVIMDANGPKGPYWLSVILRQMGNGWKLGGFYPKPRKVGDKGAGWYLTQARDYRAKGELHNAYFYYVTARDLALPVSFMITRPVEKLDGEAQPIVPKDLPGDSPMTLAAPSGKTYQITQLFPVQVGDGMNLVIKYKALADVNDTRTSFANNMELIKAFAQRYPEYKSAFAGYVARAVDPASGADYGTVLGMNDLR
;
A
#
# COMPACT_ATOMS: atom_id res chain seq x y z
N MET A 1 -34.16 -28.27 72.58
CA MET A 1 -35.27 -28.39 71.62
C MET A 1 -35.03 -27.36 70.53
N THR A 2 -34.85 -27.84 69.30
CA THR A 2 -34.02 -27.24 68.24
C THR A 2 -34.86 -26.38 67.30
N ILE A 3 -34.49 -25.11 67.09
CA ILE A 3 -35.11 -24.24 66.06
C ILE A 3 -34.02 -23.50 65.26
N ARG A 4 -33.79 -24.01 64.04
CA ARG A 4 -33.86 -23.29 62.74
C ARG A 4 -33.08 -21.97 62.60
N ARG A 5 -32.07 -21.96 61.72
CA ARG A 5 -31.78 -20.88 60.75
C ARG A 5 -30.74 -21.35 59.73
N ILE A 6 -31.22 -21.76 58.56
CA ILE A 6 -30.42 -21.91 57.33
C ILE A 6 -30.35 -20.51 56.72
N LEU A 7 -29.15 -19.93 56.65
CA LEU A 7 -28.89 -18.66 55.98
C LEU A 7 -28.35 -18.97 54.57
N ASN A 8 -29.20 -18.76 53.56
CA ASN A 8 -28.82 -18.84 52.15
C ASN A 8 -27.88 -17.68 51.83
N LEU A 9 -26.60 -17.98 51.58
CA LEU A 9 -25.64 -17.02 51.04
C LEU A 9 -25.79 -16.98 49.52
N PHE A 10 -26.59 -16.05 49.02
CA PHE A 10 -26.68 -15.73 47.60
C PHE A 10 -25.42 -14.94 47.20
N VAL A 11 -24.42 -15.62 46.63
CA VAL A 11 -23.26 -14.97 46.02
C VAL A 11 -23.71 -14.43 44.66
N LEU A 12 -24.03 -13.14 44.62
CA LEU A 12 -24.26 -12.41 43.37
C LEU A 12 -22.90 -12.15 42.71
N LEU A 13 -22.47 -13.06 41.83
CA LEU A 13 -21.29 -12.88 41.00
C LEU A 13 -21.59 -11.77 39.97
N LEU A 14 -21.19 -10.53 40.28
CA LEU A 14 -21.18 -9.42 39.34
C LEU A 14 -20.13 -9.70 38.25
N CYS A 15 -20.54 -10.36 37.17
CA CYS A 15 -19.83 -10.32 35.90
C CYS A 15 -19.89 -8.87 35.38
N ILE A 16 -18.90 -8.06 35.75
CA ILE A 16 -18.62 -6.80 35.05
C ILE A 16 -18.08 -7.21 33.68
N PRO A 17 -18.79 -6.97 32.56
CA PRO A 17 -18.17 -7.13 31.25
C PRO A 17 -17.03 -6.11 31.20
N ALA A 18 -15.80 -6.61 31.11
CA ALA A 18 -14.69 -5.80 30.63
C ALA A 18 -15.12 -5.31 29.24
N PHE A 19 -15.59 -4.07 29.14
CA PHE A 19 -15.74 -3.41 27.87
C PHE A 19 -14.33 -3.38 27.26
N ALA A 20 -14.06 -4.32 26.34
CA ALA A 20 -12.94 -4.19 25.43
C ALA A 20 -13.09 -2.81 24.81
N ALA A 21 -12.17 -1.90 25.13
CA ALA A 21 -12.26 -0.54 24.63
C ALA A 21 -12.13 -0.62 23.10
N ALA A 22 -13.26 -0.41 22.43
CA ALA A 22 -13.37 -0.59 21.01
C ALA A 22 -12.59 0.51 20.30
N GLU A 23 -11.81 0.13 19.30
CA GLU A 23 -11.28 1.06 18.32
C GLU A 23 -12.44 1.83 17.71
N SER A 24 -12.37 3.16 17.74
CA SER A 24 -13.42 4.00 17.16
C SER A 24 -12.90 4.75 15.95
N CYS A 25 -13.78 4.98 14.99
CA CYS A 25 -13.48 5.78 13.82
C CYS A 25 -14.52 6.87 13.61
N LEU A 26 -14.06 8.08 13.35
CA LEU A 26 -14.89 9.21 12.95
C LEU A 26 -14.58 9.61 11.51
N THR A 27 -15.64 9.85 10.73
CA THR A 27 -15.51 10.45 9.40
C THR A 27 -15.53 11.97 9.49
N THR A 28 -15.27 12.66 8.37
CA THR A 28 -15.23 14.13 8.32
C THR A 28 -16.52 14.80 8.81
N GLY A 29 -17.67 14.13 8.64
CA GLY A 29 -18.98 14.65 9.08
C GLY A 29 -19.21 14.52 10.59
N ASP A 30 -18.48 13.64 11.27
CA ASP A 30 -18.67 13.33 12.70
C ASP A 30 -17.75 14.17 13.61
N MET A 31 -16.85 14.97 13.04
CA MET A 31 -15.85 15.76 13.77
C MET A 31 -16.40 17.13 14.15
N ASP A 32 -16.05 17.60 15.34
CA ASP A 32 -16.28 19.01 15.67
C ASP A 32 -15.40 19.93 14.78
N PRO A 33 -15.86 21.17 14.50
CA PRO A 33 -15.15 22.07 13.58
C PRO A 33 -13.72 22.40 14.00
N ALA A 34 -13.43 22.50 15.30
CA ALA A 34 -12.11 22.87 15.80
C ALA A 34 -11.10 21.74 15.61
N THR A 35 -11.49 20.50 15.96
CA THR A 35 -10.66 19.31 15.72
C THR A 35 -10.37 19.13 14.23
N LYS A 36 -11.41 19.24 13.38
CA LYS A 36 -11.25 19.13 11.93
C LYS A 36 -10.25 20.19 11.41
N SER A 37 -10.43 21.45 11.78
CA SER A 37 -9.56 22.54 11.35
C SER A 37 -8.10 22.34 11.77
N ALA A 38 -7.86 21.86 12.99
CA ALA A 38 -6.52 21.59 13.49
C ALA A 38 -5.81 20.47 12.71
N ILE A 39 -6.52 19.36 12.43
CA ILE A 39 -6.01 18.23 11.64
C ILE A 39 -5.69 18.65 10.21
N GLU A 40 -6.65 19.32 9.55
CA GLU A 40 -6.52 19.74 8.16
C GLU A 40 -5.42 20.79 7.98
N SER A 41 -5.25 21.70 8.94
CA SER A 41 -4.16 22.68 8.95
C SER A 41 -2.80 21.99 9.06
N ALA A 42 -2.65 21.01 9.95
CA ALA A 42 -1.41 20.22 10.06
C ALA A 42 -1.10 19.45 8.77
N ALA A 43 -2.12 18.88 8.11
CA ALA A 43 -1.94 18.19 6.83
C ALA A 43 -1.51 19.14 5.70
N ARG A 44 -2.12 20.33 5.60
CA ARG A 44 -1.71 21.38 4.65
C ARG A 44 -0.29 21.86 4.91
N GLN A 45 0.14 21.94 6.16
CA GLN A 45 1.52 22.24 6.50
C GLN A 45 2.48 21.16 5.99
N MET A 46 2.15 19.86 6.16
CA MET A 46 2.96 18.77 5.58
C MET A 46 3.05 18.86 4.06
N TYR A 47 1.94 19.18 3.39
CA TYR A 47 1.93 19.43 1.94
C TYR A 47 2.85 20.60 1.56
N GLY A 48 2.81 21.70 2.31
CA GLY A 48 3.69 22.85 2.11
C GLY A 48 5.17 22.48 2.18
N TYR A 49 5.57 21.68 3.18
CA TYR A 49 6.93 21.14 3.27
C TYR A 49 7.29 20.24 2.10
N THR A 50 6.35 19.41 1.61
CA THR A 50 6.58 18.56 0.43
C THR A 50 6.88 19.40 -0.81
N VAL A 51 6.06 20.42 -1.09
CA VAL A 51 6.24 21.29 -2.25
C VAL A 51 7.56 22.06 -2.17
N ALA A 52 7.93 22.53 -0.98
CA ALA A 52 9.19 23.24 -0.75
C ALA A 52 10.42 22.32 -0.77
N GLY A 53 10.25 21.00 -0.66
CA GLY A 53 11.35 20.07 -0.38
C GLY A 53 11.97 20.29 1.01
N ASP A 54 11.23 20.89 1.94
CA ASP A 54 11.69 21.21 3.30
C ASP A 54 11.59 19.98 4.21
N VAL A 55 12.50 19.03 3.99
CA VAL A 55 12.62 17.79 4.76
C VAL A 55 12.94 18.08 6.22
N ALA A 56 13.69 19.14 6.52
CA ALA A 56 14.09 19.49 7.88
C ALA A 56 12.87 19.87 8.74
N SER A 57 12.03 20.78 8.24
CA SER A 57 10.81 21.19 8.94
C SER A 57 9.78 20.06 9.03
N MET A 58 9.67 19.24 7.98
CA MET A 58 8.80 18.06 8.02
C MET A 58 9.27 17.07 9.09
N ARG A 59 10.58 16.81 9.19
CA ARG A 59 11.17 15.93 10.20
C ARG A 59 10.96 16.47 11.62
N ALA A 60 11.14 17.77 11.83
CA ALA A 60 10.87 18.42 13.13
C ALA A 60 9.39 18.33 13.54
N SER A 61 8.49 18.26 12.55
CA SER A 61 7.05 18.11 12.74
C SER A 61 6.57 16.65 12.83
N ALA A 62 7.49 15.68 12.81
CA ALA A 62 7.17 14.26 12.92
C ALA A 62 7.17 13.76 14.37
N ILE A 63 6.52 12.61 14.59
CA ILE A 63 6.63 11.88 15.86
C ILE A 63 8.07 11.41 16.09
N PRO A 64 8.53 11.23 17.35
CA PRO A 64 9.92 10.88 17.64
C PRO A 64 10.42 9.63 16.93
N SER A 65 9.61 8.57 16.86
CA SER A 65 9.99 7.32 16.19
C SER A 65 10.23 7.50 14.69
N LEU A 66 9.43 8.35 14.04
CA LEU A 66 9.57 8.63 12.61
C LEU A 66 10.72 9.59 12.34
N ALA A 67 10.88 10.62 13.18
CA ALA A 67 12.01 11.55 13.09
C ALA A 67 13.36 10.84 13.27
N GLY A 68 13.42 9.80 14.10
CA GLY A 68 14.62 8.97 14.28
C GLY A 68 15.04 8.18 13.04
N ASN A 69 14.10 7.84 12.14
CA ASN A 69 14.34 7.06 10.93
C ASN A 69 13.69 7.70 9.68
N PHE A 70 14.05 8.96 9.43
CA PHE A 70 13.35 9.80 8.44
C PHE A 70 13.80 9.59 6.98
N GLY A 71 14.90 8.86 6.74
CA GLY A 71 15.54 8.76 5.41
C GLY A 71 14.64 8.17 4.31
N GLY A 72 13.67 7.32 4.67
CA GLY A 72 12.65 6.83 3.75
C GLY A 72 11.69 7.94 3.28
N ILE A 73 11.21 8.77 4.22
CA ILE A 73 10.32 9.90 3.93
C ILE A 73 11.08 10.97 3.16
N GLU A 74 12.32 11.28 3.56
CA GLU A 74 13.17 12.23 2.85
C GLU A 74 13.28 11.91 1.35
N ARG A 75 13.68 10.67 1.01
CA ARG A 75 13.74 10.23 -0.40
C ARG A 75 12.39 10.33 -1.10
N THR A 76 11.31 10.02 -0.39
CA THR A 76 9.95 10.07 -0.92
C THR A 76 9.50 11.51 -1.19
N VAL A 77 9.80 12.46 -0.30
CA VAL A 77 9.51 13.89 -0.47
C VAL A 77 10.30 14.43 -1.66
N ILE A 78 11.62 14.24 -1.68
CA ILE A 78 12.48 14.75 -2.76
C ILE A 78 12.09 14.16 -4.12
N GLY A 79 11.80 12.85 -4.18
CA GLY A 79 11.39 12.19 -5.41
C GLY A 79 10.03 12.65 -5.96
N ASN A 80 9.15 13.18 -5.12
CA ASN A 80 7.78 13.54 -5.49
C ASN A 80 7.46 15.04 -5.43
N LYS A 81 8.32 15.92 -4.91
CA LYS A 81 8.02 17.36 -4.75
C LYS A 81 7.50 18.02 -6.04
N ASP A 82 8.08 17.66 -7.20
CA ASP A 82 7.69 18.23 -8.49
C ASP A 82 6.29 17.79 -8.94
N ALA A 83 5.77 16.67 -8.41
CA ALA A 83 4.40 16.24 -8.67
C ALA A 83 3.36 17.15 -8.00
N PHE A 84 3.76 17.92 -6.99
CA PHE A 84 2.89 18.79 -6.20
C PHE A 84 3.15 20.30 -6.45
N ALA A 85 4.21 20.64 -7.18
CA ALA A 85 4.62 22.02 -7.43
C ALA A 85 3.52 22.86 -8.12
N GLY A 86 3.37 24.10 -7.68
CA GLY A 86 2.44 25.06 -8.28
C GLY A 86 0.96 24.80 -8.01
N THR A 87 0.63 23.87 -7.11
CA THR A 87 -0.75 23.51 -6.80
C THR A 87 -1.06 23.61 -5.31
N GLN A 88 -2.34 23.78 -4.99
CA GLN A 88 -2.86 23.65 -3.62
C GLN A 88 -3.61 22.34 -3.50
N PRO A 89 -3.52 21.64 -2.36
CA PRO A 89 -4.22 20.39 -2.17
C PRO A 89 -5.71 20.67 -1.91
N ASN A 90 -6.56 19.89 -2.56
CA ASN A 90 -7.93 19.71 -2.11
C ASN A 90 -7.95 18.62 -1.04
N ILE A 91 -8.56 18.86 0.11
CA ILE A 91 -8.74 17.82 1.12
C ILE A 91 -9.92 16.96 0.68
N TYR A 92 -9.63 15.72 0.29
CA TYR A 92 -10.63 14.78 -0.19
C TYR A 92 -11.41 14.18 0.99
N SER A 93 -10.71 13.77 2.04
CA SER A 93 -11.34 13.21 3.24
C SER A 93 -10.42 13.23 4.45
N THR A 94 -11.01 13.38 5.63
CA THR A 94 -10.35 13.36 6.93
C THR A 94 -11.01 12.31 7.83
N TYR A 95 -10.21 11.44 8.46
CA TYR A 95 -10.65 10.41 9.41
C TYR A 95 -9.90 10.55 10.73
N ILE A 96 -10.57 10.26 11.85
CA ILE A 96 -9.92 10.06 13.16
C ILE A 96 -10.02 8.59 13.51
N LEU A 97 -8.88 8.01 13.88
CA LEU A 97 -8.77 6.64 14.38
C LEU A 97 -8.36 6.71 15.85
N ASP A 98 -9.25 6.32 16.76
CA ASP A 98 -8.96 6.32 18.19
C ASP A 98 -8.62 4.90 18.67
N ALA A 99 -7.34 4.70 18.97
CA ALA A 99 -6.78 3.46 19.48
C ALA A 99 -6.36 3.60 20.97
N THR A 100 -6.73 4.68 21.65
CA THR A 100 -6.25 4.99 23.01
C THR A 100 -6.70 3.99 24.06
N GLY A 101 -7.81 3.30 23.83
CA GLY A 101 -8.33 2.26 24.73
C GLY A 101 -7.65 0.90 24.60
N GLY A 102 -6.84 0.69 23.56
CA GLY A 102 -6.18 -0.59 23.29
C GLY A 102 -4.94 -0.85 24.16
N PRO A 103 -4.33 -2.05 24.02
CA PRO A 103 -3.00 -2.33 24.57
C PRO A 103 -1.96 -1.36 24.02
N ALA A 104 -0.80 -1.24 24.70
CA ALA A 104 0.27 -0.31 24.33
C ALA A 104 0.68 -0.39 22.85
N THR A 105 0.65 -1.59 22.28
CA THR A 105 0.74 -1.87 20.84
C THR A 105 -0.36 -2.85 20.46
N ILE A 106 -1.05 -2.58 19.37
CA ILE A 106 -2.12 -3.40 18.81
C ILE A 106 -1.57 -4.15 17.60
N ASP A 107 -1.58 -5.49 17.64
CA ASP A 107 -0.99 -6.33 16.59
C ASP A 107 -1.62 -6.06 15.21
N THR A 108 -2.95 -5.91 15.15
CA THR A 108 -3.68 -5.50 13.95
C THR A 108 -4.90 -4.67 14.36
N ALA A 109 -4.77 -3.35 14.24
CA ALA A 109 -5.84 -2.41 14.54
C ALA A 109 -6.81 -2.31 13.37
N MET A 110 -8.11 -2.45 13.62
CA MET A 110 -9.19 -2.46 12.64
C MET A 110 -10.22 -1.35 12.93
N PHE A 111 -10.11 -0.25 12.19
CA PHE A 111 -11.04 0.86 12.31
C PHE A 111 -12.10 0.78 11.22
N VAL A 112 -13.38 0.76 11.59
CA VAL A 112 -14.50 0.79 10.64
C VAL A 112 -15.20 2.14 10.77
N CYS A 113 -15.20 2.92 9.69
CA CYS A 113 -15.74 4.27 9.62
C CYS A 113 -17.02 4.29 8.77
N GLY A 114 -17.95 5.17 9.13
CA GLY A 114 -19.22 5.36 8.42
C GLY A 114 -20.29 4.34 8.80
N VAL A 115 -21.44 4.43 8.12
CA VAL A 115 -22.63 3.63 8.46
C VAL A 115 -22.48 2.19 8.01
N TYR A 116 -22.86 1.24 8.87
CA TYR A 116 -22.88 -0.18 8.53
C TYR A 116 -23.76 -0.42 7.29
N ASN A 117 -23.26 -1.28 6.42
CA ASN A 117 -23.83 -1.60 5.13
C ASN A 117 -23.96 -0.45 4.08
N SER A 118 -23.35 0.73 4.31
CA SER A 118 -23.39 1.85 3.35
C SER A 118 -22.24 1.80 2.33
N ALA A 119 -22.43 2.41 1.16
CA ALA A 119 -21.37 2.58 0.15
C ALA A 119 -20.18 3.41 0.65
N GLU A 120 -20.40 4.22 1.69
CA GLU A 120 -19.43 5.08 2.34
C GLU A 120 -18.64 4.38 3.45
N ARG A 121 -18.94 3.10 3.73
CA ARG A 121 -18.19 2.31 4.70
C ARG A 121 -16.74 2.17 4.23
N ILE A 122 -15.84 2.58 5.12
CA ILE A 122 -14.39 2.49 4.93
C ILE A 122 -13.81 1.74 6.12
N GLN A 123 -12.82 0.90 5.87
CA GLN A 123 -12.07 0.22 6.91
C GLN A 123 -10.58 0.53 6.78
N PHE A 124 -9.90 0.71 7.91
CA PHE A 124 -8.44 0.77 7.99
C PHE A 124 -7.92 -0.43 8.78
N SER A 125 -6.91 -1.13 8.25
CA SER A 125 -6.28 -2.29 8.88
C SER A 125 -4.79 -2.02 9.04
N ILE A 126 -4.35 -1.65 10.24
CA ILE A 126 -2.98 -1.17 10.49
C ILE A 126 -2.27 -2.12 11.46
N PRO A 127 -1.19 -2.80 11.04
CA PRO A 127 -0.46 -3.71 11.90
C PRO A 127 0.45 -2.96 12.90
N ASN A 128 0.65 -3.53 14.08
CA ASN A 128 1.58 -3.07 15.12
C ASN A 128 1.39 -1.57 15.49
N LEU A 129 0.14 -1.12 15.61
CA LEU A 129 -0.18 0.28 15.86
C LEU A 129 -0.08 0.60 17.37
N PRO A 130 0.74 1.56 17.80
CA PRO A 130 0.74 1.98 19.20
C PRO A 130 -0.63 2.57 19.62
N ALA A 131 -1.01 2.40 20.89
CA ALA A 131 -2.19 3.07 21.42
C ALA A 131 -2.02 4.60 21.36
N ALA A 132 -2.84 5.25 20.55
CA ALA A 132 -2.93 6.71 20.46
C ALA A 132 -4.18 7.13 19.66
N LYS A 133 -4.38 8.45 19.56
CA LYS A 133 -5.30 9.03 18.59
C LYS A 133 -4.54 9.41 17.32
N TYR A 134 -5.06 8.95 16.19
CA TYR A 134 -4.51 9.20 14.86
C TYR A 134 -5.52 9.92 14.00
N ALA A 135 -5.02 10.64 13.00
CA ALA A 135 -5.83 11.16 11.91
C ALA A 135 -5.22 10.74 10.58
N ILE A 136 -6.09 10.41 9.61
CA ILE A 136 -5.69 10.19 8.22
C ILE A 136 -6.31 11.30 7.40
N VAL A 137 -5.47 12.09 6.73
CA VAL A 137 -5.92 13.11 5.79
C VAL A 137 -5.49 12.70 4.39
N ILE A 138 -6.46 12.56 3.51
CA ILE A 138 -6.25 12.23 2.10
C ILE A 138 -6.44 13.52 1.30
N MET A 139 -5.40 13.94 0.60
CA MET A 139 -5.40 15.12 -0.24
C MET A 139 -5.30 14.72 -1.71
N ASP A 140 -6.03 15.45 -2.55
CA ASP A 140 -5.93 15.40 -4.01
C ASP A 140 -5.13 16.61 -4.51
N ALA A 141 -4.17 16.37 -5.38
CA ALA A 141 -3.38 17.40 -6.03
C ALA A 141 -3.21 17.09 -7.51
N ASN A 142 -3.39 18.11 -8.35
CA ASN A 142 -3.29 17.99 -9.81
C ASN A 142 -2.09 18.79 -10.33
N GLY A 143 -0.88 18.33 -10.02
CA GLY A 143 0.34 19.02 -10.41
C GLY A 143 0.87 18.63 -11.79
N PRO A 144 2.08 19.11 -12.14
CA PRO A 144 2.68 18.90 -13.47
C PRO A 144 2.86 17.43 -13.87
N LYS A 145 3.00 16.53 -12.88
CA LYS A 145 3.13 15.07 -13.13
C LYS A 145 1.78 14.34 -13.14
N GLY A 146 0.67 15.07 -13.10
CA GLY A 146 -0.69 14.54 -13.12
C GLY A 146 -1.38 14.49 -11.75
N PRO A 147 -2.53 13.81 -11.64
CA PRO A 147 -3.30 13.67 -10.41
C PRO A 147 -2.58 12.74 -9.44
N TYR A 148 -2.39 13.20 -8.21
CA TYR A 148 -1.75 12.47 -7.13
C TYR A 148 -2.63 12.48 -5.88
N TRP A 149 -2.64 11.35 -5.19
CA TRP A 149 -2.98 11.30 -3.79
C TRP A 149 -1.77 11.73 -2.97
N LEU A 150 -2.00 12.54 -1.95
CA LEU A 150 -1.11 12.64 -0.80
C LEU A 150 -1.88 12.28 0.46
N SER A 151 -1.60 11.11 1.01
CA SER A 151 -2.15 10.71 2.30
C SER A 151 -1.12 10.95 3.40
N VAL A 152 -1.53 11.66 4.45
CA VAL A 152 -0.72 11.83 5.66
C VAL A 152 -1.42 11.18 6.84
N ILE A 153 -0.65 10.43 7.62
CA ILE A 153 -1.09 9.95 8.93
C ILE A 153 -0.51 10.93 9.94
N LEU A 154 -1.36 11.47 10.79
CA LEU A 154 -0.99 12.34 11.91
C LEU A 154 -1.28 11.60 13.22
N ARG A 155 -0.43 11.79 14.22
CA ARG A 155 -0.65 11.33 15.59
C ARG A 155 -0.82 12.53 16.51
N GLN A 156 -1.81 12.47 17.39
CA GLN A 156 -1.98 13.49 18.41
C GLN A 156 -0.83 13.41 19.43
N MET A 157 -0.16 14.53 19.68
CA MET A 157 0.89 14.68 20.68
C MET A 157 0.66 15.96 21.47
N GLY A 158 0.28 15.83 22.75
CA GLY A 158 -0.24 16.95 23.52
C GLY A 158 -1.43 17.58 22.80
N ASN A 159 -1.38 18.89 22.57
CA ASN A 159 -2.44 19.63 21.87
C ASN A 159 -2.20 19.74 20.35
N GLY A 160 -1.16 19.10 19.81
CA GLY A 160 -0.78 19.20 18.40
C GLY A 160 -0.90 17.88 17.64
N TRP A 161 -0.84 17.97 16.31
CA TRP A 161 -0.82 16.83 15.40
C TRP A 161 0.55 16.73 14.72
N LYS A 162 1.22 15.59 14.86
CA LYS A 162 2.55 15.36 14.29
C LYS A 162 2.53 14.27 13.23
N LEU A 163 3.40 14.38 12.24
CA LEU A 163 3.51 13.39 11.15
C LEU A 163 3.88 12.00 11.69
N GLY A 164 3.02 11.02 11.41
CA GLY A 164 3.20 9.61 11.69
C GLY A 164 3.35 8.74 10.43
N GLY A 165 2.98 9.24 9.25
CA GLY A 165 3.14 8.53 7.98
C GLY A 165 2.89 9.44 6.77
N PHE A 166 3.56 9.15 5.65
CA PHE A 166 3.58 9.98 4.45
C PHE A 166 3.52 9.12 3.19
N TYR A 167 2.46 9.25 2.39
CA TYR A 167 2.17 8.38 1.25
C TYR A 167 1.71 9.19 0.03
N PRO A 168 2.65 9.71 -0.78
CA PRO A 168 2.34 10.24 -2.10
C PRO A 168 2.15 9.09 -3.10
N LYS A 169 1.15 9.19 -3.97
CA LYS A 169 0.86 8.15 -4.94
C LYS A 169 0.18 8.70 -6.20
N PRO A 170 0.65 8.34 -7.41
CA PRO A 170 -0.07 8.67 -8.65
C PRO A 170 -1.46 8.05 -8.67
N ARG A 171 -2.45 8.76 -9.23
CA ARG A 171 -3.83 8.25 -9.39
C ARG A 171 -4.05 7.51 -10.71
N LYS A 172 -3.04 7.53 -11.57
CA LYS A 172 -3.07 6.96 -12.92
C LYS A 172 -1.69 6.47 -13.34
N VAL A 173 -1.68 5.53 -14.28
CA VAL A 173 -0.50 5.16 -15.06
C VAL A 173 -0.69 5.72 -16.47
N GLY A 174 0.21 6.62 -16.90
CA GLY A 174 -0.03 7.41 -18.11
C GLY A 174 -1.33 8.22 -17.99
N ASP A 175 -2.30 7.97 -18.87
CA ASP A 175 -3.64 8.53 -18.86
C ASP A 175 -4.72 7.62 -18.23
N LYS A 176 -4.35 6.43 -17.73
CA LYS A 176 -5.27 5.37 -17.31
C LYS A 176 -5.41 5.28 -15.80
N GLY A 177 -6.64 5.44 -15.31
CA GLY A 177 -7.00 5.25 -13.89
C GLY A 177 -7.51 3.84 -13.57
N ALA A 178 -7.85 3.61 -12.30
CA ALA A 178 -8.33 2.32 -11.79
C ALA A 178 -9.48 1.70 -12.61
N GLY A 179 -10.46 2.49 -13.03
CA GLY A 179 -11.61 2.00 -13.81
C GLY A 179 -11.24 1.46 -15.19
N TRP A 180 -10.24 2.05 -15.85
CA TRP A 180 -9.72 1.54 -17.12
C TRP A 180 -9.04 0.17 -16.90
N TYR A 181 -8.17 0.07 -15.90
CA TYR A 181 -7.49 -1.18 -15.57
C TYR A 181 -8.46 -2.29 -15.17
N LEU A 182 -9.51 -1.97 -14.42
CA LEU A 182 -10.56 -2.94 -14.06
C LEU A 182 -11.32 -3.44 -15.29
N THR A 183 -11.61 -2.56 -16.26
CA THR A 183 -12.24 -2.93 -17.52
C THR A 183 -11.34 -3.90 -18.29
N GLN A 184 -10.07 -3.54 -18.47
CA GLN A 184 -9.10 -4.40 -19.15
C GLN A 184 -8.87 -5.74 -18.43
N ALA A 185 -8.86 -5.76 -17.09
CA ALA A 185 -8.76 -7.00 -16.32
C ALA A 185 -9.91 -7.97 -16.63
N ARG A 186 -11.14 -7.45 -16.77
CA ARG A 186 -12.32 -8.22 -17.15
C ARG A 186 -12.23 -8.70 -18.60
N ASP A 187 -11.73 -7.87 -19.51
CA ASP A 187 -11.52 -8.24 -20.92
C ASP A 187 -10.50 -9.38 -21.06
N TYR A 188 -9.37 -9.32 -20.36
CA TYR A 188 -8.39 -10.41 -20.32
C TYR A 188 -8.98 -11.68 -19.73
N ARG A 189 -9.72 -11.57 -18.63
CA ARG A 189 -10.39 -12.72 -18.01
C ARG A 189 -11.36 -13.39 -18.98
N ALA A 190 -12.13 -12.61 -19.73
CA ALA A 190 -13.07 -13.12 -20.74
C ALA A 190 -12.36 -13.86 -21.89
N LYS A 191 -11.11 -13.50 -22.20
CA LYS A 191 -10.25 -14.18 -23.20
C LYS A 191 -9.53 -15.41 -22.65
N GLY A 192 -9.65 -15.71 -21.35
CA GLY A 192 -8.88 -16.76 -20.69
C GLY A 192 -7.42 -16.37 -20.39
N GLU A 193 -7.06 -15.09 -20.57
CA GLU A 193 -5.76 -14.52 -20.21
C GLU A 193 -5.75 -14.20 -18.71
N LEU A 194 -5.66 -15.24 -17.87
CA LEU A 194 -5.81 -15.11 -16.42
C LEU A 194 -4.63 -14.42 -15.73
N HIS A 195 -3.41 -14.52 -16.26
CA HIS A 195 -2.25 -13.85 -15.65
C HIS A 195 -2.29 -12.34 -15.88
N ASN A 196 -2.64 -11.93 -17.09
CA ASN A 196 -2.86 -10.54 -17.47
C ASN A 196 -4.01 -9.96 -16.67
N ALA A 197 -5.14 -10.68 -16.61
CA ALA A 197 -6.29 -10.27 -15.83
C ALA A 197 -5.88 -10.03 -14.36
N TYR A 198 -5.17 -10.96 -13.74
CA TYR A 198 -4.72 -10.84 -12.36
C TYR A 198 -3.89 -9.57 -12.12
N PHE A 199 -2.84 -9.34 -12.91
CA PHE A 199 -2.02 -8.14 -12.72
C PHE A 199 -2.79 -6.84 -12.98
N TYR A 200 -3.74 -6.84 -13.91
CA TYR A 200 -4.59 -5.68 -14.15
C TYR A 200 -5.60 -5.43 -13.01
N TYR A 201 -6.12 -6.47 -12.35
CA TYR A 201 -6.86 -6.30 -11.10
C TYR A 201 -5.96 -5.72 -10.00
N VAL A 202 -4.73 -6.21 -9.84
CA VAL A 202 -3.77 -5.68 -8.86
C VAL A 202 -3.48 -4.20 -9.11
N THR A 203 -3.24 -3.80 -10.37
CA THR A 203 -3.04 -2.39 -10.73
C THR A 203 -4.30 -1.54 -10.52
N ALA A 204 -5.48 -2.06 -10.87
CA ALA A 204 -6.74 -1.36 -10.63
C ALA A 204 -6.96 -1.12 -9.13
N ARG A 205 -6.70 -2.13 -8.30
CA ARG A 205 -6.76 -2.06 -6.85
C ARG A 205 -5.80 -1.01 -6.30
N ASP A 206 -4.55 -1.04 -6.76
CA ASP A 206 -3.54 -0.08 -6.34
C ASP A 206 -4.01 1.35 -6.67
N LEU A 207 -4.36 1.64 -7.92
CA LEU A 207 -4.80 2.99 -8.31
C LEU A 207 -6.09 3.46 -7.63
N ALA A 208 -6.96 2.54 -7.19
CA ALA A 208 -8.20 2.87 -6.48
C ALA A 208 -7.97 3.33 -5.03
N LEU A 209 -6.83 2.98 -4.42
CA LEU A 209 -6.56 3.20 -3.01
C LEU A 209 -5.49 4.27 -2.75
N PRO A 210 -5.82 5.36 -2.02
CA PRO A 210 -4.83 6.35 -1.57
C PRO A 210 -3.76 5.77 -0.64
N VAL A 211 -4.08 4.72 0.11
CA VAL A 211 -3.17 3.94 0.97
C VAL A 211 -3.54 2.46 0.96
N SER A 212 -2.56 1.56 1.06
CA SER A 212 -2.78 0.11 0.93
C SER A 212 -3.53 -0.54 2.10
N PHE A 213 -3.51 0.10 3.27
CA PHE A 213 -4.19 -0.34 4.49
C PHE A 213 -5.63 0.18 4.60
N MET A 214 -6.16 0.84 3.55
CA MET A 214 -7.55 1.26 3.44
C MET A 214 -8.33 0.25 2.60
N ILE A 215 -9.54 -0.08 3.04
CA ILE A 215 -10.48 -0.97 2.35
C ILE A 215 -11.78 -0.19 2.15
N THR A 216 -12.31 -0.27 0.93
CA THR A 216 -13.57 0.37 0.52
C THR A 216 -14.44 -0.67 -0.18
N ARG A 217 -15.77 -0.49 -0.22
CA ARG A 217 -16.65 -1.42 -0.93
C ARG A 217 -16.26 -1.69 -2.39
N PRO A 218 -15.92 -0.68 -3.22
CA PRO A 218 -15.51 -0.94 -4.58
C PRO A 218 -14.28 -1.86 -4.65
N VAL A 219 -13.35 -1.70 -3.71
CA VAL A 219 -12.16 -2.54 -3.62
C VAL A 219 -12.48 -3.93 -3.08
N GLU A 220 -13.36 -4.08 -2.09
CA GLU A 220 -13.84 -5.40 -1.64
C GLU A 220 -14.46 -6.19 -2.82
N LYS A 221 -15.26 -5.53 -3.64
CA LYS A 221 -15.85 -6.14 -4.85
C LYS A 221 -14.77 -6.52 -5.86
N LEU A 222 -13.81 -5.64 -6.12
CA LEU A 222 -12.69 -5.90 -7.00
C LEU A 222 -11.87 -7.11 -6.52
N ASP A 223 -11.52 -7.15 -5.24
CA ASP A 223 -10.77 -8.24 -4.62
C ASP A 223 -11.55 -9.56 -4.75
N GLY A 224 -12.88 -9.54 -4.57
CA GLY A 224 -13.75 -10.70 -4.81
C GLY A 224 -13.78 -11.17 -6.27
N GLU A 225 -13.65 -10.27 -7.25
CA GLU A 225 -13.55 -10.62 -8.68
C GLU A 225 -12.17 -11.23 -9.03
N ALA A 226 -11.11 -10.75 -8.39
CA ALA A 226 -9.73 -11.17 -8.65
C ALA A 226 -9.37 -12.49 -7.95
N GLN A 227 -9.90 -12.75 -6.76
CA GLN A 227 -9.51 -13.88 -5.91
C GLN A 227 -9.61 -15.27 -6.61
N PRO A 228 -10.65 -15.58 -7.40
CA PRO A 228 -10.76 -16.88 -8.06
C PRO A 228 -9.73 -17.12 -9.17
N ILE A 229 -9.07 -16.06 -9.64
CA ILE A 229 -8.14 -16.12 -10.77
C ILE A 229 -6.69 -15.84 -10.37
N VAL A 230 -6.38 -15.81 -9.07
CA VAL A 230 -5.01 -15.68 -8.58
C VAL A 230 -4.16 -16.83 -9.17
N PRO A 231 -3.14 -16.54 -9.99
CA PRO A 231 -2.33 -17.56 -10.62
C PRO A 231 -1.53 -18.35 -9.57
N LYS A 232 -1.66 -19.67 -9.59
CA LYS A 232 -1.03 -20.56 -8.60
C LYS A 232 0.42 -20.91 -8.92
N ASP A 233 0.84 -20.65 -10.15
CA ASP A 233 2.17 -20.93 -10.68
C ASP A 233 3.09 -19.71 -10.66
N LEU A 234 2.62 -18.59 -10.08
CA LEU A 234 3.43 -17.41 -9.81
C LEU A 234 4.06 -17.46 -8.41
N PRO A 235 5.14 -16.70 -8.17
CA PRO A 235 5.75 -16.63 -6.84
C PRO A 235 4.76 -16.11 -5.79
N GLY A 236 4.66 -16.82 -4.67
CA GLY A 236 3.89 -16.44 -3.47
C GLY A 236 4.82 -16.43 -2.26
N ASP A 237 4.40 -17.05 -1.16
CA ASP A 237 5.26 -17.24 0.02
C ASP A 237 6.52 -18.08 -0.28
N SER A 238 6.41 -18.94 -1.30
CA SER A 238 7.54 -19.70 -1.84
C SER A 238 7.99 -19.14 -3.19
N PRO A 239 9.31 -19.09 -3.47
CA PRO A 239 9.81 -18.76 -4.79
C PRO A 239 9.31 -19.71 -5.88
N MET A 240 9.06 -19.17 -7.06
CA MET A 240 8.79 -19.94 -8.27
C MET A 240 10.12 -20.32 -8.93
N THR A 241 10.25 -21.60 -9.31
CA THR A 241 11.41 -22.08 -10.04
C THR A 241 11.17 -22.01 -11.55
N LEU A 242 12.11 -21.42 -12.30
CA LEU A 242 12.10 -21.42 -13.76
C LEU A 242 13.41 -22.00 -14.29
N ALA A 243 13.32 -23.05 -15.10
CA ALA A 243 14.45 -23.58 -15.85
C ALA A 243 14.60 -22.85 -17.19
N ALA A 244 15.81 -22.40 -17.52
CA ALA A 244 16.16 -21.83 -18.80
C ALA A 244 16.69 -22.89 -19.77
N PRO A 245 16.67 -22.65 -21.10
CA PRO A 245 17.17 -23.60 -22.09
C PRO A 245 18.64 -24.00 -21.93
N SER A 246 19.48 -23.19 -21.26
CA SER A 246 20.86 -23.54 -20.95
C SER A 246 21.03 -24.58 -19.83
N GLY A 247 19.94 -24.95 -19.14
CA GLY A 247 19.96 -25.78 -17.94
C GLY A 247 20.11 -24.99 -16.64
N LYS A 248 20.35 -23.68 -16.69
CA LYS A 248 20.30 -22.83 -15.48
C LYS A 248 18.89 -22.78 -14.91
N THR A 249 18.82 -22.68 -13.58
CA THR A 249 17.57 -22.58 -12.84
C THR A 249 17.51 -21.30 -12.04
N TYR A 250 16.40 -20.57 -12.17
CA TYR A 250 16.17 -19.28 -11.53
C TYR A 250 15.11 -19.42 -10.44
N GLN A 251 15.39 -18.88 -9.26
CA GLN A 251 14.46 -18.80 -8.14
C GLN A 251 13.82 -17.42 -8.13
N ILE A 252 12.68 -17.28 -8.82
CA ILE A 252 11.91 -16.05 -8.91
C ILE A 252 11.17 -15.85 -7.59
N THR A 253 11.42 -14.72 -6.93
CA THR A 253 10.89 -14.42 -5.60
C THR A 253 9.72 -13.45 -5.63
N GLN A 254 9.65 -12.56 -6.62
CA GLN A 254 8.55 -11.60 -6.76
C GLN A 254 8.26 -11.30 -8.23
N LEU A 255 6.99 -11.04 -8.53
CA LEU A 255 6.51 -10.63 -9.84
C LEU A 255 5.48 -9.51 -9.67
N PHE A 256 5.72 -8.33 -10.24
CA PHE A 256 4.81 -7.19 -10.07
C PHE A 256 4.93 -6.14 -11.19
N PRO A 257 3.86 -5.41 -11.52
CA PRO A 257 3.89 -4.36 -12.52
C PRO A 257 4.60 -3.11 -11.98
N VAL A 258 5.30 -2.40 -12.86
CA VAL A 258 5.83 -1.05 -12.58
C VAL A 258 5.52 -0.13 -13.75
N GLN A 259 5.15 1.12 -13.43
CA GLN A 259 4.93 2.14 -14.44
C GLN A 259 6.24 2.51 -15.14
N VAL A 260 6.23 2.54 -16.47
CA VAL A 260 7.32 3.05 -17.31
C VAL A 260 6.70 3.84 -18.46
N GLY A 261 6.93 5.16 -18.48
CA GLY A 261 6.23 6.06 -19.39
C GLY A 261 4.71 5.96 -19.23
N ASP A 262 4.01 5.73 -20.33
CA ASP A 262 2.55 5.58 -20.39
C ASP A 262 2.06 4.13 -20.26
N GLY A 263 2.98 3.19 -20.03
CA GLY A 263 2.71 1.75 -19.93
C GLY A 263 3.21 1.13 -18.63
N MET A 264 3.15 -0.20 -18.59
CA MET A 264 3.71 -1.00 -17.50
C MET A 264 4.73 -1.98 -18.05
N ASN A 265 5.82 -2.15 -17.30
CA ASN A 265 6.68 -3.32 -17.43
C ASN A 265 6.38 -4.30 -16.30
N LEU A 266 6.61 -5.59 -16.55
CA LEU A 266 6.52 -6.62 -15.53
C LEU A 266 7.91 -6.86 -14.92
N VAL A 267 8.04 -6.63 -13.62
CA VAL A 267 9.30 -6.83 -12.87
C VAL A 267 9.39 -8.27 -12.40
N ILE A 268 10.48 -8.96 -12.76
CA ILE A 268 10.81 -10.33 -12.34
C ILE A 268 12.01 -10.26 -11.39
N LYS A 269 11.77 -10.34 -10.08
CA LYS A 269 12.86 -10.43 -9.10
C LYS A 269 13.23 -11.88 -8.85
N TYR A 270 14.52 -12.17 -8.79
CA TYR A 270 15.01 -13.51 -8.53
C TYR A 270 16.30 -13.47 -7.70
N LYS A 271 16.62 -14.60 -7.05
CA LYS A 271 17.89 -14.77 -6.32
C LYS A 271 19.06 -14.78 -7.31
N ALA A 272 20.00 -13.87 -7.16
CA ALA A 272 21.16 -13.78 -8.02
C ALA A 272 21.95 -15.10 -8.02
N LEU A 273 22.45 -15.50 -9.20
CA LEU A 273 23.25 -16.73 -9.37
C LEU A 273 24.75 -16.48 -9.14
N ALA A 274 25.16 -15.22 -9.07
CA ALA A 274 26.53 -14.75 -8.92
C ALA A 274 26.51 -13.36 -8.26
N ASP A 275 27.69 -12.81 -7.97
CA ASP A 275 27.85 -11.44 -7.49
C ASP A 275 27.24 -10.44 -8.48
N VAL A 276 26.35 -9.58 -7.98
CA VAL A 276 25.65 -8.55 -8.75
C VAL A 276 26.57 -7.40 -9.20
N ASN A 277 27.79 -7.32 -8.64
CA ASN A 277 28.82 -6.38 -9.10
C ASN A 277 29.45 -6.80 -10.44
N ASP A 278 29.39 -8.08 -10.82
CA ASP A 278 29.71 -8.51 -12.19
C ASP A 278 28.52 -8.24 -13.12
N THR A 279 28.38 -6.96 -13.47
CA THR A 279 27.28 -6.46 -14.29
C THR A 279 27.17 -7.16 -15.64
N ARG A 280 28.26 -7.71 -16.20
CA ARG A 280 28.23 -8.46 -17.47
C ARG A 280 27.52 -9.79 -17.27
N THR A 281 27.91 -10.54 -16.23
CA THR A 281 27.28 -11.81 -15.90
C THR A 281 25.83 -11.62 -15.45
N SER A 282 25.54 -10.59 -14.65
CA SER A 282 24.17 -10.26 -14.25
C SER A 282 23.30 -9.89 -15.45
N PHE A 283 23.79 -9.08 -16.38
CA PHE A 283 23.06 -8.75 -17.62
C PHE A 283 22.76 -9.99 -18.46
N ALA A 284 23.76 -10.86 -18.68
CA ALA A 284 23.57 -12.09 -19.44
C ALA A 284 22.52 -13.01 -18.78
N ASN A 285 22.59 -13.18 -17.46
CA ASN A 285 21.63 -13.97 -16.70
C ASN A 285 20.22 -13.37 -16.71
N ASN A 286 20.09 -12.05 -16.62
CA ASN A 286 18.82 -11.34 -16.72
C ASN A 286 18.18 -11.52 -18.09
N MET A 287 18.95 -11.36 -19.17
CA MET A 287 18.45 -11.52 -20.54
C MET A 287 17.98 -12.94 -20.82
N GLU A 288 18.72 -13.94 -20.33
CA GLU A 288 18.33 -15.35 -20.40
C GLU A 288 17.04 -15.63 -19.63
N LEU A 289 16.94 -15.13 -18.39
CA LEU A 289 15.72 -15.24 -17.57
C LEU A 289 14.52 -14.60 -18.27
N ILE A 290 14.64 -13.38 -18.80
CA ILE A 290 13.55 -12.70 -19.49
C ILE A 290 13.04 -13.53 -20.66
N LYS A 291 13.95 -14.08 -21.47
CA LYS A 291 13.58 -14.93 -22.63
C LYS A 291 12.89 -16.21 -22.19
N ALA A 292 13.44 -16.92 -21.21
CA ALA A 292 12.83 -18.14 -20.67
C ALA A 292 11.44 -17.86 -20.07
N PHE A 293 11.28 -16.73 -19.37
CA PHE A 293 10.02 -16.32 -18.77
C PHE A 293 8.98 -15.97 -19.84
N ALA A 294 9.36 -15.21 -20.87
CA ALA A 294 8.48 -14.86 -21.98
C ALA A 294 8.04 -16.08 -22.81
N GLN A 295 8.87 -17.13 -22.89
CA GLN A 295 8.50 -18.41 -23.50
C GLN A 295 7.50 -19.18 -22.63
N ARG A 296 7.69 -19.17 -21.31
CA ARG A 296 6.77 -19.84 -20.37
C ARG A 296 5.40 -19.15 -20.29
N TYR A 297 5.39 -17.83 -20.39
CA TYR A 297 4.21 -16.97 -20.24
C TYR A 297 4.04 -16.03 -21.45
N PRO A 298 3.65 -16.56 -22.62
CA PRO A 298 3.46 -15.75 -23.83
C PRO A 298 2.32 -14.72 -23.67
N GLU A 299 1.40 -14.95 -22.73
CA GLU A 299 0.24 -14.12 -22.42
C GLU A 299 0.63 -12.66 -22.15
N TYR A 300 1.71 -12.41 -21.40
CA TYR A 300 2.13 -11.06 -21.00
C TYR A 300 2.48 -10.13 -22.16
N LYS A 301 2.73 -10.68 -23.37
CA LYS A 301 3.02 -9.90 -24.56
C LYS A 301 1.88 -8.94 -24.95
N SER A 302 0.64 -9.29 -24.63
CA SER A 302 -0.54 -8.46 -24.94
C SER A 302 -0.79 -7.36 -23.89
N ALA A 303 -0.11 -7.39 -22.75
CA ALA A 303 -0.47 -6.60 -21.57
C ALA A 303 0.65 -5.68 -21.06
N PHE A 304 1.92 -5.98 -21.35
CA PHE A 304 3.07 -5.25 -20.85
C PHE A 304 3.97 -4.72 -21.96
N ALA A 305 4.55 -3.54 -21.75
CA ALA A 305 5.49 -2.91 -22.69
C ALA A 305 6.88 -3.57 -22.68
N GLY A 306 7.19 -4.35 -21.64
CA GLY A 306 8.46 -5.06 -21.51
C GLY A 306 8.61 -5.76 -20.16
N TYR A 307 9.77 -6.35 -19.97
CA TYR A 307 10.17 -7.00 -18.72
C TYR A 307 11.32 -6.24 -18.05
N VAL A 308 11.36 -6.32 -16.72
CA VAL A 308 12.52 -5.90 -15.92
C VAL A 308 12.97 -7.07 -15.06
N ALA A 309 14.05 -7.74 -15.43
CA ALA A 309 14.67 -8.72 -14.54
C ALA A 309 15.54 -8.00 -13.51
N ARG A 310 15.44 -8.42 -12.24
CA ARG A 310 16.24 -7.91 -11.12
C ARG A 310 16.88 -9.07 -10.37
N ALA A 311 18.19 -9.22 -10.54
CA ALA A 311 19.00 -10.15 -9.77
C ALA A 311 19.24 -9.55 -8.38
N VAL A 312 18.83 -10.24 -7.32
CA VAL A 312 18.99 -9.77 -5.93
C VAL A 312 20.02 -10.63 -5.21
N ASP A 313 21.09 -10.01 -4.72
CA ASP A 313 22.05 -10.66 -3.84
C ASP A 313 21.37 -10.99 -2.50
N PRO A 314 21.27 -12.27 -2.09
CA PRO A 314 20.60 -12.65 -0.87
C PRO A 314 21.32 -12.18 0.41
N ALA A 315 22.63 -11.90 0.34
CA ALA A 315 23.41 -11.49 1.50
C ALA A 315 23.32 -9.98 1.75
N SER A 316 23.49 -9.18 0.71
CA SER A 316 23.52 -7.71 0.82
C SER A 316 22.17 -7.03 0.54
N GLY A 317 21.26 -7.71 -0.19
CA GLY A 317 20.03 -7.11 -0.71
C GLY A 317 20.26 -6.15 -1.89
N ALA A 318 21.50 -5.97 -2.35
CA ALA A 318 21.81 -5.21 -3.56
C ALA A 318 21.18 -5.89 -4.79
N ASP A 319 20.76 -5.08 -5.77
CA ASP A 319 20.17 -5.62 -6.99
C ASP A 319 20.76 -5.04 -8.29
N TYR A 320 20.74 -5.86 -9.34
CA TYR A 320 21.10 -5.48 -10.70
C TYR A 320 19.91 -5.68 -11.64
N GLY A 321 19.44 -4.58 -12.23
CA GLY A 321 18.27 -4.56 -13.11
C GLY A 321 18.64 -4.55 -14.60
N THR A 322 17.89 -5.29 -15.41
CA THR A 322 17.93 -5.19 -16.88
C THR A 322 16.52 -5.08 -17.44
N VAL A 323 16.33 -4.14 -18.35
CA VAL A 323 15.05 -3.91 -19.04
C VAL A 323 15.15 -4.48 -20.45
N LEU A 324 14.10 -5.18 -20.89
CA LEU A 324 13.94 -5.58 -22.29
C LEU A 324 12.53 -5.23 -22.76
N GLY A 325 12.43 -4.44 -23.82
CA GLY A 325 11.17 -4.07 -24.44
C GLY A 325 10.50 -5.29 -25.08
N MET A 326 9.16 -5.31 -25.08
CA MET A 326 8.40 -6.42 -25.64
C MET A 326 8.67 -6.62 -27.14
N ASN A 327 8.92 -5.51 -27.86
CA ASN A 327 9.25 -5.51 -29.29
C ASN A 327 10.65 -6.09 -29.61
N ASP A 328 11.52 -6.20 -28.60
CA ASP A 328 12.89 -6.69 -28.74
C ASP A 328 13.02 -8.19 -28.38
N LEU A 329 11.91 -8.83 -27.96
CA LEU A 329 11.82 -10.27 -27.76
C LEU A 329 11.70 -10.99 -29.10
N ARG A 330 12.84 -11.15 -29.78
CA ARG A 330 13.00 -12.06 -30.92
C ARG A 330 13.40 -13.45 -30.45
#